data_AF-D7NCB7-F1
#
_entry.id   AF-D7NCB7-F1
#
_cell.length_a   1.000
_cell.length_b   1.000
_cell.length_c   1.000
_cell.angle_alpha   90.00
_cell.angle_beta   90.00
_cell.angle_gamma   90.00
#
_symmetry.space_group_name_H-M   'P 1'
#
loop_
_entity.id
_entity.type
_entity.pdbx_description
1 polymer ?
#
loop_
_entity_poly.entity_id
_entity_poly.type
_entity_poly.pdbx_seq_one_letter_code
_entity_poly.pdbx_strand_id
1 'polypeptide(L)'
;MSNNEMILAALGFSNWDSQLDEFKTNFGYDWTGEDLDEAIEVAGYNTSNVRNCLMEILWLKVVYYFVDTMDCSREMFDSYINGSLDTHFYYNGTEVKSEEELLELVNAA
;
A
#
# COMPACT_ATOMS: atom_id res chain seq x y z
N MET A 1 -19.61 -14.12 -1.90
CA MET A 1 -18.24 -13.92 -2.39
C MET A 1 -18.34 -12.95 -3.55
N SER A 2 -17.74 -11.77 -3.45
CA SER A 2 -17.69 -10.80 -4.55
C SER A 2 -16.74 -11.29 -5.65
N ASN A 3 -16.85 -10.77 -6.88
CA ASN A 3 -15.93 -11.13 -7.96
C ASN A 3 -14.45 -10.82 -7.59
N ASN A 4 -14.21 -9.77 -6.81
CA ASN A 4 -12.88 -9.35 -6.40
C ASN A 4 -12.25 -10.35 -5.41
N GLU A 5 -13.04 -10.87 -4.46
CA GLU A 5 -12.59 -11.92 -3.53
C GLU A 5 -12.18 -13.20 -4.27
N MET A 6 -12.87 -13.55 -5.37
CA MET A 6 -12.52 -14.70 -6.21
C MET A 6 -11.22 -14.47 -7.02
N ILE A 7 -10.99 -13.26 -7.52
CA ILE A 7 -9.77 -12.88 -8.24
C ILE A 7 -8.57 -12.93 -7.29
N LEU A 8 -8.69 -12.35 -6.09
CA LEU A 8 -7.67 -12.41 -5.05
C LEU A 8 -7.35 -13.86 -4.67
N ALA A 9 -8.37 -14.69 -4.42
CA ALA A 9 -8.17 -16.10 -4.14
C ALA A 9 -7.46 -16.86 -5.28
N ALA A 10 -7.80 -16.55 -6.54
CA ALA A 10 -7.15 -17.13 -7.72
C ALA A 10 -5.70 -16.66 -7.91
N LEU A 11 -5.38 -15.45 -7.45
CA LEU A 11 -4.03 -14.88 -7.43
C LEU A 11 -3.20 -15.33 -6.21
N GLY A 12 -3.73 -16.25 -5.40
CA GLY A 12 -3.03 -16.80 -4.22
C GLY A 12 -3.08 -15.93 -2.98
N PHE A 13 -3.98 -14.93 -2.94
CA PHE A 13 -4.32 -14.25 -1.69
C PHE A 13 -5.28 -15.16 -0.93
N SER A 14 -4.85 -15.74 0.19
CA SER A 14 -5.80 -16.36 1.10
C SER A 14 -6.76 -15.30 1.63
N ASN A 15 -8.01 -15.67 1.89
CA ASN A 15 -9.15 -14.81 2.27
C ASN A 15 -8.97 -13.91 3.52
N TRP A 16 -7.76 -13.78 4.05
CA TRP A 16 -7.37 -13.01 5.22
C TRP A 16 -5.92 -12.57 4.99
N ASP A 17 -5.68 -11.69 4.02
CA ASP A 17 -4.36 -11.08 3.92
C ASP A 17 -4.25 -10.02 5.01
N SER A 18 -3.79 -10.46 6.19
CA SER A 18 -3.67 -9.62 7.38
C SER A 18 -2.89 -8.35 7.10
N GLN A 19 -2.06 -8.31 6.05
CA GLN A 19 -1.31 -7.11 5.66
C GLN A 19 -2.19 -6.02 5.03
N LEU A 20 -3.21 -6.37 4.24
CA LEU A 20 -4.13 -5.37 3.69
C LEU A 20 -5.02 -4.81 4.81
N ASP A 21 -5.48 -5.67 5.72
CA ASP A 21 -6.24 -5.27 6.90
C ASP A 21 -5.39 -4.43 7.87
N GLU A 22 -4.13 -4.82 8.08
CA GLU A 22 -3.15 -4.08 8.89
C GLU A 22 -2.82 -2.73 8.26
N PHE A 23 -2.58 -2.69 6.94
CA PHE A 23 -2.36 -1.44 6.21
C PHE A 23 -3.54 -0.49 6.37
N LYS A 24 -4.77 -0.99 6.18
CA LYS A 24 -5.99 -0.20 6.39
C LYS A 24 -6.10 0.29 7.83
N THR A 25 -5.80 -0.57 8.81
CA THR A 25 -5.86 -0.20 10.23
C THR A 25 -4.83 0.87 10.57
N ASN A 26 -3.63 0.77 9.99
CA ASN A 26 -2.50 1.62 10.32
C ASN A 26 -2.49 2.95 9.55
N PHE A 27 -2.97 2.96 8.30
CA PHE A 27 -2.89 4.11 7.39
C PHE A 27 -4.25 4.61 6.89
N GLY A 28 -5.36 3.95 7.24
CA GLY A 28 -6.72 4.42 6.92
C GLY A 28 -7.20 4.18 5.49
N TYR A 29 -6.36 3.64 4.59
CA TYR A 29 -6.73 3.36 3.20
C TYR A 29 -7.10 1.90 3.00
N ASP A 30 -8.32 1.69 2.50
CA ASP A 30 -8.76 0.39 1.99
C ASP A 30 -8.56 0.31 0.48
N TRP A 31 -8.43 -0.90 -0.05
CA TRP A 31 -8.38 -1.13 -1.48
C TRP A 31 -9.78 -1.20 -2.08
N THR A 32 -9.87 -0.82 -3.35
CA THR A 32 -11.11 -0.84 -4.14
C THR A 32 -10.96 -1.79 -5.33
N GLY A 33 -12.06 -2.04 -6.04
CA GLY A 33 -12.00 -2.78 -7.30
C GLY A 33 -11.10 -2.12 -8.35
N GLU A 34 -11.11 -0.78 -8.41
CA GLU A 34 -10.28 -0.01 -9.34
C GLU A 34 -8.78 -0.18 -9.03
N ASP A 35 -8.41 -0.18 -7.75
CA ASP A 35 -7.01 -0.40 -7.33
C ASP A 35 -6.53 -1.81 -7.69
N LEU A 36 -7.41 -2.80 -7.56
CA LEU A 36 -7.11 -4.17 -7.94
C LEU A 36 -6.97 -4.32 -9.47
N ASP A 37 -7.86 -3.69 -10.23
CA ASP A 37 -7.78 -3.69 -11.70
C ASP A 37 -6.48 -3.02 -12.17
N GLU A 38 -6.10 -1.89 -11.57
CA GLU A 38 -4.83 -1.21 -11.83
C GLU A 38 -3.63 -2.09 -11.45
N ALA A 39 -3.66 -2.72 -10.28
CA ALA A 39 -2.60 -3.63 -9.85
C ALA A 39 -2.42 -4.82 -10.82
N ILE A 40 -3.52 -5.33 -11.38
CA ILE A 40 -3.50 -6.39 -12.39
C ILE A 40 -2.90 -5.89 -13.70
N GLU A 41 -3.28 -4.69 -14.14
CA GLU A 41 -2.73 -4.07 -15.36
C GLU A 41 -1.22 -3.82 -15.23
N VAL A 42 -0.79 -3.24 -14.11
CA VAL A 42 0.62 -2.92 -13.83
C VAL A 42 1.48 -4.18 -13.68
N ALA A 43 0.96 -5.22 -13.02
CA ALA A 43 1.66 -6.50 -12.90
C ALA A 43 1.86 -7.22 -14.25
N GLY A 44 1.04 -6.90 -15.26
CA GLY A 44 1.11 -7.45 -16.60
C GLY A 44 1.05 -8.98 -16.61
N TYR A 45 2.08 -9.62 -17.18
CA TYR A 45 2.14 -11.08 -17.24
C TYR A 45 2.59 -11.75 -15.93
N ASN A 46 3.10 -10.98 -14.96
CA ASN A 46 3.56 -11.52 -13.68
C ASN A 46 2.44 -11.41 -12.63
N THR A 47 1.45 -12.29 -12.75
CA THR A 47 0.29 -12.30 -11.84
C THR A 47 0.67 -12.50 -10.37
N SER A 48 1.83 -13.10 -10.09
CA SER A 48 2.39 -13.21 -8.73
C SER A 48 2.81 -11.86 -8.13
N ASN A 49 2.95 -10.81 -8.93
CA ASN A 49 3.33 -9.47 -8.49
C ASN A 49 2.14 -8.55 -8.21
N VAL A 50 0.90 -8.96 -8.54
CA VAL A 50 -0.31 -8.13 -8.36
C VAL A 50 -0.42 -7.61 -6.92
N ARG A 51 -0.03 -8.42 -5.93
CA ARG A 51 -0.03 -7.97 -4.53
C ARG A 51 0.93 -6.83 -4.26
N ASN A 52 2.15 -6.93 -4.79
CA ASN A 52 3.14 -5.89 -4.59
C ASN A 52 2.66 -4.59 -5.23
N CYS A 53 2.13 -4.68 -6.46
CA CYS A 53 1.52 -3.54 -7.15
C CYS A 53 0.36 -2.94 -6.35
N LEU A 54 -0.52 -3.77 -5.76
CA LEU A 54 -1.62 -3.28 -4.94
C LEU A 54 -1.14 -2.54 -3.69
N MET A 55 -0.14 -3.09 -2.99
CA MET A 55 0.47 -2.42 -1.83
C MET A 55 1.17 -1.12 -2.22
N GLU A 56 1.86 -1.08 -3.36
CA GLU A 56 2.47 0.15 -3.90
C GLU A 56 1.40 1.22 -4.19
N ILE A 57 0.29 0.83 -4.83
CA ILE A 57 -0.83 1.73 -5.13
C ILE A 57 -1.44 2.30 -3.83
N LEU A 58 -1.68 1.44 -2.83
CA LEU A 58 -2.19 1.88 -1.53
C LEU A 58 -1.21 2.83 -0.83
N TRP A 59 0.09 2.54 -0.84
CA TRP A 59 1.10 3.43 -0.29
C TRP A 59 1.12 4.77 -1.01
N LEU A 60 1.03 4.79 -2.34
CA LEU A 60 0.97 6.03 -3.11
C LEU A 60 -0.22 6.92 -2.70
N LYS A 61 -1.36 6.34 -2.33
CA LYS A 61 -2.51 7.12 -1.80
C LYS A 61 -2.15 7.85 -0.51
N VAL A 62 -1.50 7.15 0.43
CA VAL A 62 -0.99 7.78 1.67
C VAL A 62 -0.03 8.90 1.33
N VAL A 63 0.95 8.62 0.46
CA VAL A 63 1.97 9.58 0.08
C VAL A 63 1.36 10.84 -0.54
N TYR A 64 0.45 10.70 -1.51
CA TYR A 64 -0.18 11.86 -2.14
C TYR A 64 -1.05 12.65 -1.17
N TYR A 65 -1.72 12.01 -0.21
CA TYR A 65 -2.42 12.75 0.84
C TYR A 65 -1.47 13.67 1.63
N PHE A 66 -0.32 13.16 2.09
CA PHE A 66 0.64 13.98 2.83
C PHE A 66 1.31 15.04 1.95
N VAL A 67 1.64 14.73 0.70
CA VAL A 67 2.19 15.71 -0.26
C VAL A 67 1.19 16.84 -0.50
N ASP A 68 -0.08 16.53 -0.76
CA ASP A 68 -1.11 17.51 -1.11
C ASP A 68 -1.60 18.33 0.08
N THR A 69 -1.59 17.76 1.30
CA THR A 69 -2.15 18.42 2.50
C THR A 69 -1.11 19.05 3.42
N MET A 70 0.13 18.56 3.42
CA MET A 70 1.19 18.97 4.35
C MET A 70 2.42 19.55 3.64
N ASP A 71 2.36 19.81 2.32
CA ASP A 71 3.45 20.38 1.51
C ASP A 71 4.78 19.60 1.62
N CYS A 72 4.68 18.28 1.81
CA CYS A 72 5.84 17.38 1.90
C CYS A 72 6.38 17.05 0.51
N SER A 73 7.70 16.90 0.38
CA SER A 73 8.28 16.38 -0.86
C SER A 73 8.00 14.88 -1.02
N ARG A 74 7.50 14.49 -2.20
CA ARG A 74 7.30 13.08 -2.59
C ARG A 74 8.58 12.24 -2.45
N GLU A 75 9.75 12.84 -2.65
CA GLU A 75 11.05 12.16 -2.59
C GLU A 75 11.41 11.69 -1.17
N MET A 76 10.74 12.22 -0.15
CA MET A 76 10.94 11.77 1.23
C MET A 76 10.29 10.39 1.49
N PHE A 77 9.38 9.95 0.63
CA PHE A 77 8.63 8.72 0.85
C PHE A 77 9.21 7.57 0.03
N ASP A 78 9.40 6.42 0.69
CA ASP A 78 9.89 5.21 0.04
C ASP A 78 9.14 3.97 0.57
N SER A 79 9.28 2.85 -0.12
CA SER A 79 8.69 1.57 0.28
C SER A 79 9.53 0.41 -0.22
N TYR A 80 9.69 -0.61 0.62
CA TYR A 80 10.21 -1.90 0.23
C TYR A 80 9.06 -2.92 0.30
N ILE A 81 8.73 -3.53 -0.83
CA ILE A 81 7.63 -4.49 -0.94
C ILE A 81 8.15 -5.75 -1.64
N ASN A 82 8.11 -6.88 -0.94
CA ASN A 82 8.58 -8.15 -1.47
C ASN A 82 7.59 -9.30 -1.24
N GLY A 83 6.88 -9.64 -2.32
CA GLY A 83 6.27 -10.95 -2.53
C GLY A 83 5.31 -11.38 -1.42
N SER A 84 4.61 -10.42 -0.82
CA SER A 84 3.66 -10.59 0.29
C SER A 84 4.20 -10.94 1.67
N LEU A 85 5.49 -11.11 1.87
CA LEU A 85 6.01 -11.52 3.18
C LEU A 85 6.69 -10.38 3.94
N ASP A 86 7.10 -9.35 3.22
CA ASP A 86 8.00 -8.33 3.76
C ASP A 86 7.66 -6.98 3.10
N THR A 87 6.94 -6.14 3.86
CA THR A 87 6.46 -4.84 3.41
C THR A 87 6.83 -3.78 4.45
N HIS A 88 7.55 -2.76 4.02
CA HIS A 88 8.03 -1.67 4.86
C HIS A 88 7.82 -0.32 4.16
N PHE A 89 7.38 0.67 4.92
CA PHE A 89 7.13 2.03 4.44
C PHE A 89 8.07 3.00 5.15
N TYR A 90 8.50 4.04 4.45
CA TYR A 90 9.51 4.96 4.96
C TYR A 90 9.15 6.41 4.70
N TYR A 91 9.55 7.27 5.65
CA TYR A 91 9.60 8.71 5.51
C TYR A 91 10.97 9.24 5.92
N ASN A 92 11.63 9.95 5.00
CA ASN A 92 12.98 10.51 5.16
C ASN A 92 13.98 9.48 5.72
N GLY A 93 13.94 8.25 5.19
CA GLY A 93 14.80 7.13 5.61
C GLY A 93 14.43 6.47 6.96
N THR A 94 13.36 6.92 7.62
CA THR A 94 12.84 6.31 8.85
C THR A 94 11.65 5.42 8.51
N GLU A 95 11.67 4.17 8.99
CA GLU A 95 10.54 3.25 8.80
C GLU A 95 9.33 3.73 9.60
N VAL A 96 8.16 3.73 8.98
CA VAL A 96 6.88 4.14 9.57
C VAL A 96 5.89 2.97 9.52
N LYS A 97 5.15 2.81 10.60
CA LYS A 97 4.18 1.72 10.76
C LYS A 97 2.74 2.18 10.80
N SER A 98 2.49 3.48 10.94
CA SER A 98 1.14 4.06 10.98
C SER A 98 1.10 5.50 10.46
N GLU A 99 -0.11 5.98 10.17
CA GLU A 99 -0.40 7.38 9.85
C GLU A 99 0.01 8.30 11.00
N GLU A 100 -0.19 7.90 12.25
CA GLU A 100 0.18 8.67 13.44
C GLU A 100 1.70 8.90 13.50
N GLU A 101 2.51 7.85 13.32
CA GLU A 101 3.98 7.98 13.28
C GLU A 101 4.42 8.87 12.12
N LEU A 102 3.80 8.72 10.95
CA LEU A 102 4.10 9.53 9.79
C LEU A 102 3.76 11.01 10.02
N LEU A 103 2.63 11.30 10.66
CA LEU A 103 2.21 12.65 11.02
C LEU A 103 3.16 13.30 12.03
N GLU A 104 3.65 12.54 13.01
CA GLU A 104 4.65 13.02 13.97
C GLU A 104 5.96 13.41 13.27
N LEU A 105 6.45 12.56 12.36
CA LEU A 105 7.69 12.83 11.61
C LEU A 105 7.56 14.03 10.66
N VAL A 106 6.44 14.13 9.96
CA VAL A 106 6.15 15.25 9.04
C VAL A 106 6.10 16.58 9.79
N ASN A 107 5.45 16.62 10.96
CA ASN A 107 5.34 17.84 11.75
C ASN A 107 6.63 18.20 12.53
N ALA A 108 7.57 17.26 12.65
CA ALA A 108 8.86 17.48 13.30
C ALA A 108 9.95 18.01 12.33
N ALA A 109 9.70 17.95 11.01
CA ALA A 109 10.61 18.41 9.95
C ALA A 109 10.53 19.92 9.74
#